data_AF-A0AAV0FYB7-F1
#
_entry.id   AF-A0AAV0FYB7-F1
#
_cell.length_a   1.000
_cell.length_b   1.000
_cell.length_c   1.000
_cell.angle_alpha   90.00
_cell.angle_beta   90.00
_cell.angle_gamma   90.00
#
_symmetry.space_group_name_H-M   'P 1'
#
loop_
_entity.id
_entity.type
_entity.pdbx_description
1 polymer ?
#
loop_
_entity_poly.entity_id
_entity_poly.type
_entity_poly.pdbx_seq_one_letter_code
_entity_poly.pdbx_strand_id
1 'polypeptide(L)'
;MLADEAKALLGFSPDCRPSPSQVKTAYRTKVWETHPDRFPAQEKSRAEYKFKMISEAYSCLRSGARAQNSSCADTSHSYVVRTGVPRTHGRRGKQLLVGLPFLLVILGTFSLAGSSVARAYRKEKQAHPSHNPFLP
;
A
#
# COMPACT_ATOMS: atom_id res chain seq x y z
N MET A 1 -13.58 15.39 -18.65
CA MET A 1 -14.26 16.07 -17.53
C MET A 1 -13.77 17.52 -17.40
N LEU A 2 -14.68 18.49 -17.23
CA LEU A 2 -14.28 19.90 -16.99
C LEU A 2 -13.75 20.08 -15.56
N ALA A 3 -12.83 21.01 -15.32
CA ALA A 3 -12.30 21.23 -13.96
C ALA A 3 -13.38 21.67 -12.96
N ASP A 4 -14.38 22.43 -13.42
CA ASP A 4 -15.50 22.90 -12.59
C ASP A 4 -16.46 21.77 -12.22
N GLU A 5 -16.70 20.87 -13.16
CA GLU A 5 -17.47 19.64 -12.93
C GLU A 5 -16.74 18.73 -11.93
N ALA A 6 -15.42 18.60 -12.05
CA ALA A 6 -14.60 17.83 -11.12
C ALA A 6 -14.61 18.40 -9.70
N LYS A 7 -14.61 19.74 -9.57
CA LYS A 7 -14.79 20.42 -8.28
C LYS A 7 -16.16 20.13 -7.70
N ALA A 8 -17.22 20.26 -8.50
CA ALA A 8 -18.59 19.99 -8.06
C ALA A 8 -18.78 18.55 -7.54
N LEU A 9 -18.21 17.55 -8.23
CA LEU A 9 -18.30 16.15 -7.79
C LEU A 9 -17.64 15.87 -6.44
N LEU A 10 -16.58 16.59 -6.11
CA LEU A 10 -15.90 16.49 -4.81
C LEU A 10 -16.52 17.42 -3.75
N GLY A 11 -17.53 18.20 -4.10
CA GLY A 11 -18.23 19.11 -3.18
C GLY A 11 -17.59 20.49 -3.05
N PHE A 12 -16.75 20.90 -4.00
CA PHE A 12 -16.16 22.24 -4.04
C PHE A 12 -16.97 23.17 -4.93
N SER A 13 -17.00 24.46 -4.56
CA SER A 13 -17.54 25.52 -5.41
C SER A 13 -16.71 25.67 -6.69
N PRO A 14 -17.33 25.94 -7.86
CA PRO A 14 -16.61 26.16 -9.11
C PRO A 14 -15.65 27.36 -9.04
N ASP A 15 -15.90 28.35 -8.20
CA ASP A 15 -15.04 29.54 -8.11
C ASP A 15 -13.86 29.34 -7.14
N CYS A 16 -13.90 28.29 -6.32
CA CYS A 16 -12.88 28.02 -5.32
C CYS A 16 -11.70 27.25 -5.93
N ARG A 17 -10.48 27.59 -5.49
CA ARG A 17 -9.26 26.82 -5.77
C ARG A 17 -8.90 25.96 -4.55
N PRO A 18 -9.38 24.72 -4.45
CA PRO A 18 -9.08 23.86 -3.30
C PRO A 18 -7.61 23.45 -3.27
N SER A 19 -7.03 23.45 -2.07
CA SER A 19 -5.66 22.94 -1.85
C SER A 19 -5.59 21.43 -2.15
N PRO A 20 -4.44 20.89 -2.62
CA PRO A 20 -4.27 19.44 -2.82
C PRO A 20 -4.60 18.60 -1.57
N SER A 21 -4.37 19.16 -0.38
CA SER A 21 -4.74 18.55 0.90
C SER A 21 -6.25 18.42 1.05
N GLN A 22 -7.00 19.49 0.79
CA GLN A 22 -8.46 19.54 0.82
C GLN A 22 -9.08 18.61 -0.23
N VAL A 23 -8.53 18.60 -1.44
CA VAL A 23 -8.96 17.69 -2.52
C VAL A 23 -8.82 16.24 -2.07
N LYS A 24 -7.71 15.89 -1.42
CA LYS A 24 -7.47 14.53 -0.92
C LYS A 24 -8.41 14.17 0.24
N THR A 25 -8.70 15.09 1.15
CA THR A 25 -9.65 14.83 2.25
C THR A 25 -11.06 14.65 1.71
N ALA A 26 -11.53 15.54 0.83
CA ALA A 26 -12.85 15.43 0.20
C ALA A 26 -12.98 14.14 -0.61
N TYR A 27 -11.95 13.76 -1.36
CA TYR A 27 -11.90 12.49 -2.09
C TYR A 27 -12.06 11.28 -1.16
N ARG A 28 -11.35 11.24 -0.03
CA ARG A 28 -11.46 10.14 0.93
C ARG A 28 -12.88 10.02 1.49
N THR A 29 -13.48 11.13 1.87
CA THR A 29 -14.87 11.17 2.37
C THR A 29 -15.84 10.65 1.32
N LYS A 30 -15.73 11.15 0.07
CA LYS A 30 -16.60 10.75 -1.04
C LYS A 30 -16.43 9.29 -1.44
N VAL A 31 -15.20 8.80 -1.50
CA VAL A 31 -14.92 7.38 -1.75
C VAL A 31 -15.53 6.50 -0.67
N TRP A 32 -15.40 6.90 0.60
CA TRP A 32 -16.02 6.16 1.69
C TRP A 32 -17.54 6.16 1.58
N GLU A 33 -18.16 7.28 1.21
CA GLU A 33 -19.60 7.40 0.95
C GLU A 33 -20.08 6.48 -0.18
N THR A 34 -19.32 6.38 -1.27
CA THR A 34 -19.73 5.66 -2.48
C THR A 34 -19.09 4.29 -2.64
N HIS A 35 -18.44 3.75 -1.60
CA HIS A 35 -17.75 2.47 -1.71
C HIS A 35 -18.76 1.35 -1.99
N PRO A 36 -18.58 0.52 -3.03
CA PRO A 36 -19.57 -0.48 -3.43
C PRO A 36 -19.87 -1.52 -2.33
N ASP A 37 -18.91 -1.78 -1.43
CA ASP A 37 -19.10 -2.70 -0.31
C ASP A 37 -20.10 -2.20 0.76
N ARG A 38 -20.46 -0.90 0.72
CA ARG A 38 -21.46 -0.35 1.64
C ARG A 38 -22.89 -0.53 1.17
N PHE A 39 -23.08 -0.96 -0.08
CA PHE A 39 -24.39 -1.03 -0.71
C PHE A 39 -24.83 -2.49 -0.93
N PRO A 40 -26.14 -2.77 -0.80
CA PRO A 40 -26.70 -4.06 -1.17
C PRO A 40 -26.54 -4.31 -2.67
N ALA A 41 -26.57 -5.57 -3.10
CA ALA A 41 -26.27 -5.98 -4.48
C ALA A 41 -27.01 -5.19 -5.57
N GLN A 42 -28.24 -4.75 -5.31
CA GLN A 42 -29.07 -4.00 -6.25
C GLN A 42 -28.56 -2.57 -6.50
N GLU A 43 -27.91 -1.96 -5.52
CA GLU A 43 -27.41 -0.58 -5.61
C GLU A 43 -25.90 -0.50 -5.94
N LYS A 44 -25.21 -1.64 -5.97
CA LYS A 44 -23.77 -1.72 -6.22
C LYS A 44 -23.37 -1.06 -7.54
N SER A 45 -24.10 -1.32 -8.62
CA SER A 45 -23.82 -0.73 -9.94
C SER A 45 -23.85 0.80 -9.91
N ARG A 46 -24.80 1.38 -9.16
CA ARG A 46 -24.91 2.83 -8.97
C ARG A 46 -23.76 3.37 -8.11
N ALA A 47 -23.37 2.64 -7.07
CA ALA A 47 -22.24 3.00 -6.22
C ALA A 47 -20.90 2.96 -7.00
N GLU A 48 -20.69 1.92 -7.81
CA GLU A 48 -19.52 1.79 -8.69
C GLU A 48 -19.43 2.93 -9.70
N TYR A 49 -20.54 3.28 -10.36
CA TYR A 49 -20.58 4.43 -11.28
C TYR A 49 -20.17 5.72 -10.58
N LYS A 50 -20.73 6.00 -9.40
CA LYS A 50 -20.37 7.19 -8.60
C LYS A 50 -18.92 7.17 -8.15
N PHE A 51 -18.42 6.03 -7.67
CA PHE A 51 -17.03 5.84 -7.27
C PHE A 51 -16.09 6.13 -8.43
N LYS A 52 -16.42 5.64 -9.64
CA LYS A 52 -15.65 5.91 -10.86
C LYS A 52 -15.62 7.39 -11.18
N MET A 53 -16.77 8.08 -11.15
CA MET A 53 -16.83 9.53 -11.38
C MET A 53 -15.98 10.32 -10.38
N ILE A 54 -16.03 9.97 -9.09
CA ILE A 54 -15.23 10.61 -8.03
C ILE A 54 -13.72 10.38 -8.28
N SER A 55 -13.34 9.18 -8.74
CA SER A 55 -11.95 8.84 -9.05
C SER A 55 -11.40 9.60 -10.26
N GLU A 56 -12.23 9.83 -11.27
CA GLU A 56 -11.91 10.63 -12.45
C GLU A 56 -11.72 12.10 -12.05
N ALA A 57 -12.69 12.66 -11.31
CA ALA A 57 -12.63 14.03 -10.79
C ALA A 57 -11.34 14.30 -9.99
N TYR A 58 -11.00 13.41 -9.06
CA TYR A 58 -9.75 13.52 -8.28
C TYR A 58 -8.51 13.49 -9.17
N SER A 59 -8.50 12.63 -10.19
CA SER A 59 -7.39 12.56 -11.15
C SER A 59 -7.28 13.84 -11.96
N CYS A 60 -8.40 14.40 -12.43
CA CYS A 60 -8.44 15.68 -13.14
C CYS A 60 -7.90 16.83 -12.28
N LEU A 61 -8.35 16.97 -11.03
CA LEU A 61 -7.87 18.04 -10.14
C LEU A 61 -6.39 17.88 -9.77
N ARG A 62 -5.92 16.63 -9.60
CA ARG A 62 -4.52 16.35 -9.30
C ARG A 62 -3.60 16.61 -10.50
N SER A 63 -4.05 16.32 -11.72
CA SER A 63 -3.32 16.61 -12.96
C SER A 63 -3.33 18.10 -13.30
N GLY A 64 -4.45 18.80 -13.09
CA GLY A 64 -4.54 20.25 -13.27
C GLY A 64 -3.65 21.06 -12.31
N ALA A 65 -3.41 20.54 -11.09
CA ALA A 65 -2.44 21.12 -10.17
C ALA A 65 -0.98 20.97 -10.64
N ARG A 66 -0.68 19.95 -11.47
CA ARG A 66 0.65 19.78 -12.10
C ARG A 66 0.84 20.69 -13.32
N ALA A 67 -0.21 20.90 -14.11
CA ALA A 67 -0.17 21.73 -15.32
C ALA A 67 0.09 23.22 -15.03
N GLN A 68 -0.28 23.75 -13.86
CA GLN A 68 0.05 25.13 -13.49
C GLN A 68 1.54 25.34 -13.14
N ASN A 69 2.31 24.27 -12.93
CA ASN A 69 3.76 24.34 -12.71
C ASN A 69 4.57 23.92 -13.93
N SER A 70 3.91 23.57 -15.03
CA SER A 70 4.56 23.14 -16.27
C SER A 70 3.62 23.47 -17.42
N SER A 71 3.91 24.58 -18.09
CA SER A 71 3.30 24.96 -19.37
C SER A 71 3.22 23.74 -20.29
N CYS A 72 2.03 23.57 -20.89
CA CYS A 72 1.67 22.69 -22.00
C CYS A 72 2.11 21.21 -21.88
N ALA A 73 1.15 20.33 -21.55
CA ALA A 73 1.20 18.95 -22.01
C ALA A 73 -0.22 18.41 -22.22
N ASP A 74 -0.50 18.26 -23.51
CA ASP A 74 -1.50 17.45 -24.20
C ASP A 74 -2.17 16.33 -23.40
N THR A 75 -3.48 16.21 -23.60
CA THR A 75 -4.39 15.27 -22.95
C THR A 75 -4.22 13.89 -23.57
N SER A 76 -3.21 13.15 -23.13
CA SER A 76 -3.06 11.73 -23.49
C SER A 76 -3.85 10.86 -22.50
N HIS A 77 -5.07 10.52 -22.90
CA HIS A 77 -5.99 9.65 -22.16
C HIS A 77 -5.52 8.18 -22.25
N SER A 78 -4.51 7.81 -21.45
CA SER A 78 -4.06 6.42 -21.35
C SER A 78 -5.05 5.62 -20.49
N TYR A 79 -5.88 4.79 -21.13
CA TYR A 79 -6.59 3.71 -20.45
C TYR A 79 -5.54 2.77 -19.84
N VAL A 80 -5.68 2.48 -18.55
CA VAL A 80 -4.74 1.63 -17.81
C VAL A 80 -4.98 0.18 -18.21
N VAL A 81 -4.30 -0.28 -19.26
CA VAL A 81 -3.90 -1.69 -19.31
C VAL A 81 -2.90 -1.89 -18.18
N ARG A 82 -3.07 -2.96 -17.40
CA ARG A 82 -2.13 -3.39 -16.36
C ARG A 82 -0.78 -3.72 -16.99
N THR A 83 0.06 -2.73 -17.23
CA THR A 83 1.47 -2.89 -17.56
C THR A 83 2.30 -2.47 -16.34
N GLY A 84 3.29 -3.31 -16.04
CA GLY A 84 3.97 -3.41 -14.76
C GLY A 84 4.52 -2.11 -14.16
N VAL A 85 4.67 -2.16 -12.84
CA VAL A 85 5.26 -1.09 -12.01
C VAL A 85 6.59 -0.58 -12.59
N PRO A 86 6.76 0.74 -12.81
CA PRO A 86 8.05 1.28 -13.17
C PRO A 86 9.02 1.14 -11.99
N ARG A 87 10.12 0.42 -12.21
CA ARG A 87 11.27 0.39 -11.32
C ARG A 87 11.86 1.79 -11.24
N THR A 88 11.88 2.36 -10.04
CA THR A 88 12.56 3.61 -9.75
C THR A 88 14.07 3.37 -9.78
N HIS A 89 14.72 3.63 -10.92
CA HIS A 89 16.15 3.94 -10.92
C HIS A 89 16.32 5.44 -10.69
N GLY A 90 16.99 5.79 -9.59
CA GLY A 90 17.64 7.09 -9.43
C GLY A 90 17.07 8.02 -8.36
N ARG A 91 17.41 7.78 -7.09
CA ARG A 91 17.78 8.90 -6.20
C ARG A 91 18.80 8.45 -5.16
N ARG A 92 20.06 8.74 -5.50
CA ARG A 92 21.26 8.65 -4.67
C ARG A 92 21.08 9.53 -3.44
N GLY A 93 21.04 8.93 -2.25
CA GLY A 93 20.91 9.68 -0.99
C GLY A 93 20.67 8.79 0.23
N LYS A 94 21.74 8.18 0.75
CA LYS A 94 21.91 7.60 2.09
C LYS A 94 20.65 6.98 2.74
N GLN A 95 20.22 5.80 2.27
CA GLN A 95 19.21 4.94 2.94
C GLN A 95 19.85 3.71 3.61
N LEU A 96 20.84 3.91 4.48
CA LEU A 96 21.39 2.79 5.29
C LEU A 96 20.83 2.75 6.72
N LEU A 97 19.86 3.61 7.07
CA LEU A 97 19.45 3.78 8.48
C LEU A 97 17.95 3.76 8.75
N VAL A 98 17.14 3.15 7.87
CA VAL A 98 15.68 2.98 8.09
C VAL A 98 15.25 1.53 7.81
N GLY A 99 15.99 0.56 8.34
CA GLY A 99 15.66 -0.87 8.17
C GLY A 99 16.16 -1.80 9.26
N LEU A 100 16.76 -1.27 10.34
CA LEU A 100 17.43 -2.06 11.36
C LEU A 100 16.63 -2.42 12.63
N PRO A 101 15.35 -2.05 12.86
CA PRO A 101 14.68 -2.55 14.07
C PRO A 101 14.25 -4.02 13.94
N PHE A 102 13.89 -4.50 12.74
CA PHE A 102 13.31 -5.85 12.58
C PHE A 102 14.33 -6.94 12.22
N LEU A 103 15.44 -6.59 11.56
CA LEU A 103 16.51 -7.55 11.25
C LEU A 103 17.24 -8.06 12.51
N LEU A 104 17.45 -7.18 13.49
CA LEU A 104 18.08 -7.55 14.77
C LEU A 104 17.17 -8.48 15.60
N VAL A 105 15.85 -8.30 15.51
CA VAL A 105 14.86 -9.16 16.21
C VAL A 105 14.83 -10.57 15.65
N ILE A 106 14.91 -10.74 14.32
CA ILE A 106 14.90 -12.07 13.68
C ILE A 106 16.20 -12.82 13.96
N LEU A 107 17.36 -12.14 13.94
CA LEU A 107 18.65 -12.80 14.18
C LEU A 107 18.87 -13.14 15.67
N GLY A 108 18.33 -12.32 16.58
CA GLY A 108 18.43 -12.54 18.03
C GLY A 108 17.63 -13.76 18.55
N THR A 109 16.44 -14.03 17.99
CA THR A 109 15.59 -15.16 18.43
C THR A 109 16.13 -16.52 17.98
N PHE A 110 16.81 -16.58 16.83
CA PHE A 110 17.38 -17.84 16.32
C PHE A 110 18.63 -18.32 17.08
N SER A 111 19.41 -17.43 17.70
CA SER A 111 20.67 -17.83 18.35
C SER A 111 20.53 -18.31 19.80
N LEU A 112 19.57 -17.79 20.60
CA LEU A 112 19.50 -18.15 22.03
C LEU A 112 18.64 -19.37 22.37
N ALA A 113 17.76 -19.85 21.48
CA ALA A 113 16.84 -20.95 21.77
C ALA A 113 17.41 -22.36 21.49
N GLY A 114 18.47 -22.50 20.70
CA GLY A 114 18.94 -23.80 20.21
C GLY A 114 19.91 -24.58 21.12
N SER A 115 20.53 -23.94 22.11
CA SER A 115 21.70 -24.52 22.79
C SER A 115 21.40 -25.34 24.06
N SER A 116 20.21 -25.23 24.66
CA SER A 116 19.91 -25.92 25.94
C SER A 116 19.40 -27.36 25.75
N VAL A 117 18.57 -27.62 24.74
CA VAL A 117 17.94 -28.93 24.51
C VAL A 117 18.97 -30.00 24.07
N ALA A 118 19.93 -29.62 23.23
CA ALA A 118 20.96 -30.55 22.73
C ALA A 118 21.90 -31.06 23.85
N ARG A 119 22.15 -30.27 24.90
CA ARG A 119 22.99 -30.70 26.03
C ARG A 119 22.24 -31.65 26.98
N ALA A 120 20.96 -31.40 27.23
CA ALA A 120 20.15 -32.28 28.08
C ALA A 120 20.02 -33.68 27.47
N TYR A 121 19.69 -33.77 26.17
CA TYR A 121 19.58 -35.04 25.46
C TYR A 121 20.90 -35.83 25.44
N ARG A 122 22.04 -35.16 25.29
CA ARG A 122 23.36 -35.81 25.34
C ARG A 122 23.71 -36.32 26.73
N LYS A 123 23.36 -35.60 27.81
CA LYS A 123 23.54 -36.07 29.18
C LYS A 123 22.69 -37.31 29.46
N GLU A 124 21.44 -37.32 29.01
CA GLU A 124 20.53 -38.46 29.20
C GLU A 124 21.02 -39.71 28.44
N LYS A 125 21.50 -39.54 27.20
CA LYS A 125 22.13 -40.63 26.42
C LYS A 125 23.39 -41.21 27.07
N GLN A 126 24.17 -40.40 27.78
CA GLN A 126 25.34 -40.88 28.51
C GLN A 126 24.97 -41.60 29.82
N ALA A 127 23.90 -41.16 30.49
CA ALA A 127 23.41 -41.78 31.71
C ALA A 127 22.72 -43.14 31.47
N HIS A 128 22.08 -43.31 30.31
CA HIS A 128 21.37 -44.53 29.93
C HIS A 128 21.91 -45.09 28.61
N PRO A 129 23.11 -45.71 28.61
CA PRO A 129 23.61 -46.40 27.43
C PRO A 129 22.65 -47.55 27.10
N SER A 130 22.04 -47.52 25.92
CA SER A 130 21.20 -48.62 25.45
C SER A 130 22.09 -49.82 25.11
N HIS A 131 22.09 -50.83 25.98
CA HIS A 131 22.77 -52.09 25.72
C HIS A 131 21.98 -52.87 24.66
N ASN A 132 22.57 -53.08 23.49
CA ASN A 132 21.95 -53.80 22.40
C ASN A 132 22.34 -55.29 22.47
N PRO A 133 21.42 -56.20 22.80
CA PRO A 133 21.75 -57.61 23.00
C PRO A 133 21.99 -58.39 21.70
N PHE A 134 21.91 -57.74 20.53
CA PHE A 134 22.13 -58.34 19.22
C PHE A 134 23.43 -57.89 18.53
N LEU A 135 24.19 -56.99 19.17
CA LEU A 135 25.54 -56.67 18.75
C LEU A 135 26.52 -57.45 19.65
N PRO A 136 27.49 -58.21 19.10
CA PRO A 136 28.44 -59.00 19.88
C PRO A 136 29.38 -58.15 20.74
#